data_AF-A0A6A6X449-F1
#
_entry.id   AF-A0A6A6X449-F1
#
_cell.length_a   1.000
_cell.length_b   1.000
_cell.length_c   1.000
_cell.angle_alpha   90.00
_cell.angle_beta   90.00
_cell.angle_gamma   90.00
#
_symmetry.space_group_name_H-M   'P 1'
#
loop_
_entity.id
_entity.type
_entity.pdbx_description
1 polymer ?
#
loop_
_entity_poly.entity_id
_entity_poly.type
_entity_poly.pdbx_seq_one_letter_code
_entity_poly.pdbx_strand_id
1 'polypeptide(L)' 'MSVPNKKLHVLIIGAGSTRLLIAQGLKKLDLSSTVFEKSHEDSYKNRPRH' A
#
# COMPACT_ATOMS: atom_id res chain seq x y z
N MET A 1 -19.85 -28.35 2.17
CA MET A 1 -20.12 -26.91 2.35
C MET A 1 -18.88 -26.14 1.94
N SER A 2 -18.95 -25.22 0.96
CA SER A 2 -17.82 -24.38 0.58
C SER A 2 -17.71 -23.21 1.54
N VAL A 3 -16.54 -23.02 2.15
CA VAL A 3 -16.23 -21.81 2.92
C VAL A 3 -16.35 -20.62 1.97
N PRO A 4 -17.05 -19.53 2.35
CA PRO A 4 -17.11 -18.34 1.52
C PRO A 4 -15.68 -17.86 1.27
N ASN A 5 -15.27 -17.87 0.00
CA ASN A 5 -13.96 -17.42 -0.44
C ASN A 5 -13.91 -15.89 -0.29
N LYS A 6 -13.68 -15.42 0.95
CA LYS A 6 -13.46 -14.00 1.22
C LYS A 6 -12.17 -13.62 0.50
N LYS A 7 -12.30 -12.85 -0.58
CA LYS A 7 -11.15 -12.27 -1.27
C LYS A 7 -10.33 -11.47 -0.25
N LEU A 8 -9.07 -11.88 -0.04
CA LEU A 8 -8.15 -11.21 0.88
C LEU A 8 -7.90 -9.78 0.38
N HIS A 9 -8.07 -8.80 1.26
CA HIS A 9 -7.77 -7.41 0.98
C HIS A 9 -6.74 -6.89 1.98
N VAL A 10 -5.62 -6.35 1.50
CA VAL A 10 -4.51 -5.93 2.35
C VAL A 10 -4.54 -4.41 2.59
N LEU A 11 -4.44 -4.01 3.86
CA LEU A 11 -4.25 -2.61 4.24
C LEU A 11 -2.75 -2.34 4.45
N ILE A 12 -2.20 -1.33 3.77
CA ILE A 12 -0.78 -0.97 3.88
C ILE A 12 -0.69 0.44 4.48
N ILE A 13 0.00 0.57 5.63
CA ILE A 13 0.19 1.85 6.32
C ILE A 13 1.61 2.38 6.05
N GLY A 14 1.70 3.47 5.29
CA GLY A 14 2.88 4.12 4.76
C GLY A 14 3.07 3.85 3.25
N ALA A 15 3.57 4.85 2.52
CA ALA A 15 3.86 4.83 1.08
C ALA A 15 5.37 5.03 0.78
N GLY A 16 6.24 4.56 1.68
CA GLY A 16 7.67 4.42 1.39
C GLY A 16 7.93 3.33 0.33
N SER A 17 9.13 3.32 -0.25
CA SER A 17 9.53 2.41 -1.34
C SER A 17 9.21 0.93 -1.05
N THR A 18 9.57 0.42 0.12
CA THR A 18 9.30 -0.98 0.53
C THR A 18 7.80 -1.32 0.44
N ARG A 19 6.95 -0.41 0.93
CA ARG A 19 5.50 -0.64 1.00
C ARG A 19 4.85 -0.57 -0.38
N LEU A 20 5.33 0.33 -1.23
CA LEU A 20 4.89 0.40 -2.63
C LEU A 20 5.30 -0.84 -3.42
N LEU A 21 6.50 -1.39 -3.18
CA LEU A 21 6.95 -2.65 -3.79
C LEU A 21 6.08 -3.84 -3.35
N ILE A 22 5.68 -3.88 -2.07
CA ILE A 22 4.72 -4.89 -1.58
C ILE A 22 3.37 -4.74 -2.30
N ALA A 23 2.81 -3.53 -2.37
CA ALA A 23 1.55 -3.28 -3.09
C ALA A 23 1.63 -3.70 -4.56
N GLN A 24 2.76 -3.44 -5.22
CA GLN A 24 3.01 -3.89 -6.59
C GLN A 24 3.05 -5.42 -6.70
N GLY A 25 3.66 -6.11 -5.75
CA GLY A 25 3.66 -7.57 -5.67
C GLY A 25 2.26 -8.14 -5.49
N LEU A 26 1.45 -7.56 -4.60
CA LEU A 26 0.06 -7.95 -4.38
C LEU A 26 -0.79 -7.78 -5.65
N LYS A 27 -0.61 -6.66 -6.37
CA LYS A 27 -1.28 -6.45 -7.66
C LYS A 27 -0.92 -7.51 -8.70
N LYS A 28 0.34 -7.96 -8.75
CA LYS A 28 0.77 -9.04 -9.66
C LYS A 28 0.15 -10.40 -9.33
N LEU A 29 -0.27 -10.60 -8.07
CA LEU A 29 -0.92 -11.82 -7.59
C LEU A 29 -2.46 -11.72 -7.59
N ASP A 30 -3.03 -10.69 -8.22
CA ASP A 30 -4.48 -10.40 -8.21
C ASP A 30 -5.08 -10.25 -6.80
N LEU A 31 -4.26 -9.75 -5.85
CA LEU A 31 -4.68 -9.42 -4.49
C LEU A 31 -4.93 -7.92 -4.37
N SER A 32 -6.11 -7.56 -3.90
CA SER A 32 -6.48 -6.17 -3.66
C SER A 32 -5.74 -5.60 -2.45
N SER A 33 -5.29 -4.34 -2.57
CA SER A 33 -4.67 -3.62 -1.45
C SER A 33 -4.97 -2.13 -1.50
N THR A 34 -5.08 -1.52 -0.32
CA THR A 34 -5.18 -0.05 -0.16
C THR A 34 -3.99 0.46 0.64
N VAL A 35 -3.32 1.47 0.12
CA VAL A 35 -2.17 2.14 0.77
C VAL A 35 -2.65 3.45 1.38
N PHE A 36 -2.35 3.66 2.66
CA PHE A 36 -2.53 4.93 3.36
C PHE A 36 -1.17 5.55 3.63
N GLU A 37 -1.06 6.85 3.54
CA GLU A 37 0.15 7.59 3.91
C GLU A 37 -0.26 8.79 4.76
N LYS A 38 0.51 9.09 5.80
CA LYS A 38 0.23 10.22 6.69
C LYS A 38 0.56 11.55 6.00
N SER A 39 1.54 11.51 5.10
CA SER A 39 2.06 12.66 4.37
C SER A 39 1.02 13.28 3.42
N HIS A 40 0.83 14.59 3.50
CA HIS A 40 0.16 15.38 2.45
C HIS A 40 1.11 15.60 1.24
N GLU A 41 0.58 15.92 0.06
CA GLU A 41 1.35 16.07 -1.20
C GLU A 41 2.63 16.91 -1.07
N ASP A 42 2.62 17.95 -0.24
CA ASP A 42 3.77 18.85 -0.06
C ASP A 42 4.81 18.36 0.94
N SER A 43 4.55 17.28 1.67
CA SER A 43 5.46 16.73 2.69
C SER A 43 6.77 16.26 2.07
N TYR A 44 6.74 15.76 0.83
CA TYR A 44 7.95 15.38 0.10
C TYR A 44 8.71 16.61 -0.38
N LYS A 45 8.00 17.61 -0.95
CA LYS A 45 8.61 18.84 -1.47
C LYS A 45 9.29 19.65 -0.35
N ASN A 46 8.65 19.72 0.80
CA ASN A 46 9.09 20.52 1.95
C ASN A 46 10.02 19.75 2.90
N ARG A 47 10.43 18.52 2.54
CA ARG A 47 11.37 17.75 3.34
C ARG A 47 12.73 18.46 3.29
N PRO A 48 13.29 18.90 4.43
CA PRO A 48 14.61 19.51 4.45
C PRO A 48 15.63 18.55 3.86
N ARG A 49 16.40 19.03 2.88
CA ARG A 49 17.53 18.33 2.30
C ARG A 49 18.77 19.13 2.70
N HIS A 50 19.51 18.61 3.68
CA HIS A 50 20.82 19.12 4.06
C HIS A 50 21.87 18.64 3.06
#